data_AF-A0A6B2S7M1-F1
#
_entry.id   AF-A0A6B2S7M1-F1
#
_cell.length_a   1.000
_cell.length_b   1.000
_cell.length_c   1.000
_cell.angle_alpha   90.00
_cell.angle_beta   90.00
_cell.angle_gamma   90.00
#
_symmetry.space_group_name_H-M   'P 1'
#
loop_
_entity.id
_entity.type
_entity.pdbx_description
1 polymer ?
#
loop_
_entity_poly.entity_id
_entity_poly.type
_entity_poly.pdbx_seq_one_letter_code
_entity_poly.pdbx_strand_id
1 'polypeptide(L)'
;MSSVAAGPSERSAPAERQPGPDARPRSLGRTLLVVILVVLVAALVYALKFMPKAGDSGHDNTGAPAAVPTGSASGQPTSPQPGGSGRAQQSGSAGAPESPQGTEADSGGPAAGYAVRKDPEGFQVAVAKDWERRPVNDAGQVRFLGGDFELVVVPGRDSVKDEGADPMAYQRNKERELKPFRDSTWSSASGLRRIDVGKQAMAEGQFTWQDSSGREVYVRNVAMIIAGRYHIVQVIGPEAQRDKVTEIYEQAVATYRTVK
;
A
#
# COMPACT_ATOMS: atom_id res chain seq x y z
N MET A 1 41.30 69.93 76.14
CA MET A 1 41.06 71.35 75.80
C MET A 1 40.80 71.42 74.30
N SER A 2 39.82 72.25 73.95
CA SER A 2 38.98 72.32 72.74
C SER A 2 39.66 72.34 71.37
N SER A 3 39.03 71.76 70.36
CA SER A 3 38.34 72.55 69.32
C SER A 3 37.41 71.68 68.44
N VAL A 4 36.20 72.17 68.22
CA VAL A 4 35.14 71.67 67.34
C VAL A 4 35.17 72.47 66.04
N ALA A 5 34.92 71.83 64.90
CA ALA A 5 34.33 72.47 63.72
C ALA A 5 33.46 71.46 62.96
N ALA A 6 32.30 71.92 62.50
CA ALA A 6 31.16 71.15 62.03
C ALA A 6 30.85 71.37 60.52
N GLY A 7 30.45 70.29 59.83
CA GLY A 7 29.49 70.17 58.68
C GLY A 7 29.84 70.82 57.32
N PRO A 8 29.07 70.55 56.21
CA PRO A 8 27.93 69.62 56.04
C PRO A 8 27.87 68.78 54.71
N SER A 9 26.93 67.83 54.69
CA SER A 9 26.05 67.32 53.61
C SER A 9 26.53 66.65 52.30
N GLU A 10 26.06 65.39 52.16
CA GLU A 10 25.42 64.74 50.99
C GLU A 10 26.22 64.42 49.71
N ARG A 11 26.27 63.12 49.37
CA ARG A 11 25.73 62.57 48.10
C ARG A 11 25.75 61.04 48.06
N SER A 12 24.55 60.48 48.04
CA SER A 12 24.06 59.32 47.29
C SER A 12 25.03 58.22 46.85
N ALA A 13 24.75 57.00 47.33
CA ALA A 13 25.14 55.74 46.70
C ALA A 13 24.68 55.64 45.24
N PRO A 14 25.35 54.82 44.41
CA PRO A 14 24.66 54.05 43.39
C PRO A 14 24.79 52.55 43.65
N ALA A 15 23.64 51.92 43.48
CA ALA A 15 23.36 50.51 43.64
C ALA A 15 24.23 49.61 42.76
N GLU A 16 24.62 48.49 43.36
CA GLU A 16 25.03 47.26 42.68
C GLU A 16 23.92 46.80 41.72
N ARG A 17 24.20 46.81 40.41
CA ARG A 17 23.30 46.25 39.39
C ARG A 17 23.89 44.96 38.84
N GLN A 18 23.06 43.93 38.93
CA GLN A 18 23.23 42.56 38.49
C GLN A 18 23.58 42.43 36.99
N PRO A 19 24.24 41.33 36.59
CA PRO A 19 24.45 40.98 35.19
C PRO A 19 23.11 40.67 34.51
N GLY A 20 22.85 41.34 33.38
CA GLY A 20 21.61 41.18 32.61
C GLY A 20 21.53 39.81 31.90
N PRO A 21 20.31 39.28 31.70
CA PRO A 21 20.11 38.01 30.99
C PRO A 21 20.35 38.18 29.47
N ASP A 22 21.01 37.17 28.90
CA ASP A 22 21.28 37.02 27.46
C ASP A 22 20.04 37.29 26.59
N ALA A 23 20.12 38.30 25.74
CA ALA A 23 19.15 38.55 24.68
C ALA A 23 19.25 37.46 23.61
N ARG A 24 18.40 36.42 23.71
CA ARG A 24 18.17 35.47 22.61
C ARG A 24 17.55 36.19 21.40
N PRO A 25 18.08 36.03 20.17
CA PRO A 25 17.47 36.58 18.96
C PRO A 25 16.23 35.73 18.58
N ARG A 26 15.04 36.11 19.06
CA ARG A 26 13.77 35.41 18.78
C ARG A 26 12.83 36.13 17.81
N SER A 27 13.32 36.59 16.65
CA SER A 27 12.42 37.17 15.63
C SER A 27 12.58 36.62 14.22
N LEU A 28 13.68 35.94 13.88
CA LEU A 28 13.88 35.40 12.53
C LEU A 28 12.83 34.33 12.14
N GLY A 29 12.46 33.44 13.07
CA GLY A 29 11.44 32.42 12.80
C GLY A 29 10.04 32.98 12.56
N ARG A 30 9.67 34.07 13.27
CA ARG A 30 8.34 34.68 13.13
C ARG A 30 8.25 35.52 11.85
N THR A 31 9.30 36.27 11.52
CA THR A 31 9.36 37.02 10.26
C THR A 31 9.34 36.09 9.06
N LEU A 32 10.12 35.00 9.08
CA LEU A 32 10.12 34.01 8.01
C LEU A 32 8.74 33.35 7.83
N LEU A 33 8.07 33.02 8.94
CA LEU A 33 6.71 32.45 8.90
C LEU A 33 5.69 33.43 8.30
N VAL A 34 5.77 34.72 8.64
CA VAL A 34 4.90 35.75 8.04
C VAL A 34 5.17 35.90 6.54
N VAL A 35 6.44 35.88 6.12
CA VAL A 35 6.80 35.96 4.69
C VAL A 35 6.25 34.76 3.93
N ILE A 36 6.39 33.54 4.45
CA ILE A 36 5.86 32.32 3.82
C ILE A 36 4.33 32.39 3.72
N LEU A 37 3.65 32.85 4.78
CA LEU A 37 2.19 32.99 4.78
C LEU A 37 1.73 34.00 3.71
N VAL A 38 2.43 35.13 3.58
CA VAL A 38 2.15 36.14 2.55
C VAL A 38 2.36 35.59 1.14
N VAL A 39 3.44 34.82 0.92
CA VAL A 39 3.71 34.18 -0.37
C VAL A 39 2.63 33.15 -0.73
N LEU A 40 2.17 32.34 0.23
CA LEU A 40 1.10 31.36 0.01
C LEU A 40 -0.24 32.03 -0.34
N VAL A 41 -0.60 33.12 0.36
CA VAL A 41 -1.81 33.88 0.06
C VAL A 41 -1.73 34.51 -1.33
N ALA A 42 -0.58 35.08 -1.70
CA ALA A 42 -0.36 35.64 -3.03
C ALA A 42 -0.49 34.58 -4.13
N ALA A 43 0.03 33.37 -3.90
CA ALA A 43 -0.10 32.24 -4.83
C ALA A 43 -1.56 31.81 -5.02
N LEU A 44 -2.35 31.73 -3.93
CA LEU A 44 -3.78 31.41 -4.02
C LEU A 44 -4.55 32.46 -4.84
N VAL A 45 -4.31 33.75 -4.58
CA VAL A 45 -4.94 34.85 -5.32
C VAL A 45 -4.57 34.78 -6.80
N TYR A 46 -3.30 34.51 -7.11
CA TYR A 46 -2.83 34.35 -8.48
C TYR A 46 -3.49 33.16 -9.18
N ALA A 47 -3.59 32.00 -8.52
CA ALA A 47 -4.24 30.80 -9.05
C ALA A 47 -5.73 31.02 -9.33
N LEU A 48 -6.45 31.68 -8.43
CA LEU A 48 -7.87 32.01 -8.64
C LEU A 48 -8.07 33.03 -9.78
N LYS A 49 -7.13 33.95 -9.98
CA LYS A 49 -7.13 34.90 -11.10
C LYS A 49 -6.87 34.22 -12.46
N PHE A 50 -6.07 33.16 -12.47
CA PHE A 50 -5.66 32.44 -13.70
C PHE A 50 -6.38 31.10 -13.90
N MET A 51 -7.40 30.78 -13.10
CA MET A 51 -8.27 29.63 -13.35
C MET A 51 -9.31 30.01 -14.41
N PRO A 52 -9.28 29.45 -15.64
CA PRO A 52 -10.38 29.61 -16.57
C PRO A 52 -11.62 28.93 -15.99
N LYS A 53 -12.72 29.70 -15.88
CA LYS A 53 -14.01 29.16 -15.49
C LYS A 53 -14.46 28.15 -16.55
N ALA A 54 -14.36 26.86 -16.25
CA ALA A 54 -15.11 25.85 -16.98
C ALA A 54 -16.59 26.06 -16.65
N GLY A 55 -17.35 26.42 -17.68
CA GLY A 55 -18.80 26.58 -17.61
C GLY A 55 -19.55 25.25 -17.61
N ASP A 56 -20.81 25.37 -17.19
CA ASP A 56 -21.87 24.37 -17.05
C ASP A 56 -21.91 23.20 -18.03
N SER A 57 -22.16 22.01 -17.48
CA SER A 57 -23.22 21.13 -17.99
C SER A 57 -23.89 20.43 -16.81
N GLY A 58 -25.14 20.83 -16.56
CA GLY A 58 -25.96 20.26 -15.50
C GLY A 58 -26.36 18.82 -15.77
N HIS A 59 -26.61 18.09 -14.69
CA HIS A 59 -27.67 17.08 -14.60
C HIS A 59 -28.09 17.01 -13.13
N ASP A 60 -29.25 17.58 -12.85
CA ASP A 60 -30.02 17.36 -11.63
C ASP A 60 -30.36 15.87 -11.51
N ASN A 61 -30.07 15.28 -10.36
CA ASN A 61 -30.87 14.18 -9.79
C ASN A 61 -30.92 14.37 -8.28
N THR A 62 -32.04 14.93 -7.84
CA THR A 62 -32.50 15.06 -6.47
C THR A 62 -32.93 13.69 -5.93
N GLY A 63 -32.44 13.29 -4.74
CA GLY A 63 -32.92 12.08 -4.07
C GLY A 63 -32.16 11.62 -2.81
N ALA A 64 -32.23 12.43 -1.74
CA ALA A 64 -32.15 12.07 -0.31
C ALA A 64 -30.94 11.31 0.31
N PRO A 65 -30.54 11.70 1.54
CA PRO A 65 -30.12 10.73 2.56
C PRO A 65 -31.09 10.77 3.74
N ALA A 66 -31.88 9.70 3.89
CA ALA A 66 -32.63 9.46 5.12
C ALA A 66 -31.74 8.71 6.12
N ALA A 67 -31.82 9.18 7.37
CA ALA A 67 -31.08 8.73 8.52
C ALA A 67 -31.32 7.25 8.87
N VAL A 68 -30.29 6.67 9.48
CA VAL A 68 -30.29 5.40 10.21
C VAL A 68 -31.34 5.43 11.33
N PRO A 69 -32.04 4.30 11.57
CA PRO A 69 -32.39 3.96 12.94
C PRO A 69 -31.95 2.53 13.31
N THR A 70 -31.35 2.46 14.49
CA THR A 70 -31.18 1.28 15.34
C THR A 70 -32.53 0.64 15.69
N GLY A 71 -32.61 -0.68 15.75
CA GLY A 71 -33.78 -1.37 16.29
C GLY A 71 -33.66 -2.89 16.29
N SER A 72 -33.62 -3.46 17.48
CA SER A 72 -33.45 -4.88 17.79
C SER A 72 -34.66 -5.77 17.46
N ALA A 73 -34.36 -7.07 17.40
CA ALA A 73 -35.10 -8.20 17.96
C ALA A 73 -35.98 -9.07 17.03
N SER A 74 -35.60 -10.36 17.04
CA SER A 74 -36.41 -11.59 17.16
C SER A 74 -37.33 -12.04 16.02
N GLY A 75 -37.09 -13.27 15.55
CA GLY A 75 -38.10 -14.09 14.87
C GLY A 75 -37.56 -15.15 13.91
N GLN A 76 -37.12 -16.30 14.41
CA GLN A 76 -37.17 -17.59 13.69
C GLN A 76 -38.46 -18.32 14.10
N PRO A 77 -38.84 -19.50 13.56
CA PRO A 77 -38.63 -20.10 12.24
C PRO A 77 -39.97 -20.57 11.59
N THR A 78 -40.04 -20.83 10.28
CA THR A 78 -40.94 -21.86 9.73
C THR A 78 -40.49 -22.36 8.34
N SER A 79 -40.22 -23.66 8.24
CA SER A 79 -40.38 -24.44 6.99
C SER A 79 -41.80 -25.02 6.98
N PRO A 80 -42.38 -25.27 5.79
CA PRO A 80 -42.49 -26.66 5.33
C PRO A 80 -42.33 -26.87 3.80
N GLN A 81 -41.74 -28.02 3.43
CA GLN A 81 -41.80 -28.70 2.12
C GLN A 81 -43.14 -29.48 1.98
N PRO A 82 -43.45 -30.30 0.93
CA PRO A 82 -42.93 -30.46 -0.45
C PRO A 82 -44.02 -30.64 -1.55
N GLY A 83 -43.60 -30.63 -2.83
CA GLY A 83 -44.36 -31.16 -3.99
C GLY A 83 -44.15 -30.29 -5.24
N GLY A 84 -43.87 -30.77 -6.45
CA GLY A 84 -43.92 -32.12 -6.98
C GLY A 84 -43.08 -32.28 -8.26
N SER A 85 -43.05 -33.54 -8.66
CA SER A 85 -42.35 -34.24 -9.73
C SER A 85 -42.43 -33.67 -11.15
N GLY A 86 -41.30 -33.73 -11.86
CA GLY A 86 -41.19 -33.77 -13.32
C GLY A 86 -39.92 -34.51 -13.74
N ARG A 87 -40.07 -35.72 -14.28
CA ARG A 87 -39.01 -36.66 -14.69
C ARG A 87 -38.95 -36.76 -16.21
N ALA A 88 -37.75 -36.66 -16.79
CA ALA A 88 -37.26 -37.37 -17.98
C ALA A 88 -35.74 -37.12 -18.07
N GLN A 89 -34.81 -38.04 -17.73
CA GLN A 89 -34.32 -39.21 -18.48
C GLN A 89 -33.96 -38.85 -19.94
N GLN A 90 -32.72 -38.94 -20.43
CA GLN A 90 -31.85 -40.14 -20.44
C GLN A 90 -30.38 -39.84 -20.84
N SER A 91 -29.47 -40.68 -20.31
CA SER A 91 -28.22 -41.22 -20.89
C SER A 91 -27.12 -40.27 -21.37
N GLY A 92 -25.83 -40.37 -21.01
CA GLY A 92 -25.05 -41.49 -20.48
C GLY A 92 -23.78 -41.67 -21.34
N SER A 93 -22.62 -41.19 -20.89
CA SER A 93 -21.31 -41.77 -21.22
C SER A 93 -20.24 -41.29 -20.23
N ALA A 94 -19.48 -42.26 -19.76
CA ALA A 94 -18.38 -42.14 -18.83
C ALA A 94 -17.05 -41.92 -19.57
N GLY A 95 -16.13 -41.17 -18.96
CA GLY A 95 -14.69 -41.31 -19.22
C GLY A 95 -13.90 -40.01 -19.37
N ALA A 96 -13.30 -39.56 -18.26
CA ALA A 96 -11.97 -38.92 -18.10
C ALA A 96 -12.01 -37.74 -17.10
N PRO A 97 -11.03 -37.60 -16.19
CA PRO A 97 -11.00 -36.51 -15.24
C PRO A 97 -10.54 -35.23 -15.95
N GLU A 98 -11.48 -34.32 -16.20
CA GLU A 98 -11.16 -32.96 -16.59
C GLU A 98 -10.44 -32.27 -15.42
N SER A 99 -9.17 -31.92 -15.66
CA SER A 99 -8.45 -30.96 -14.84
C SER A 99 -9.25 -29.65 -14.87
N PRO A 100 -9.46 -28.95 -13.73
CA PRO A 100 -10.19 -27.70 -13.75
C PRO A 100 -9.37 -26.65 -14.50
N GLN A 101 -9.66 -26.49 -15.78
CA GLN A 101 -9.18 -25.41 -16.64
C GLN A 101 -9.75 -24.12 -16.05
N GLY A 102 -8.91 -23.41 -15.29
CA GLY A 102 -9.23 -22.09 -14.77
C GLY A 102 -9.57 -21.16 -15.92
N THR A 103 -10.65 -20.41 -15.76
CA THR A 103 -11.21 -19.43 -16.68
C THR A 103 -10.13 -18.79 -17.57
N GLU A 104 -10.13 -19.18 -18.85
CA GLU A 104 -9.44 -18.47 -19.92
C GLU A 104 -10.15 -17.12 -20.06
N ALA A 105 -9.71 -16.12 -19.29
CA ALA A 105 -9.82 -14.76 -19.74
C ALA A 105 -9.00 -14.70 -21.03
N ASP A 106 -9.69 -14.48 -22.16
CA ASP A 106 -9.11 -14.13 -23.45
C ASP A 106 -8.22 -12.90 -23.25
N SER A 107 -6.98 -13.19 -22.89
CA SER A 107 -5.97 -12.21 -22.56
C SER A 107 -4.99 -12.29 -23.71
N GLY A 108 -5.30 -11.50 -24.76
CA GLY A 108 -4.28 -11.06 -25.70
C GLY A 108 -3.00 -10.80 -24.91
N GLY A 109 -1.90 -11.42 -25.36
CA GLY A 109 -0.70 -11.67 -24.56
C GLY A 109 -0.14 -10.44 -23.82
N PRO A 110 0.93 -10.61 -23.02
CA PRO A 110 1.41 -9.54 -22.16
C PRO A 110 1.67 -8.26 -22.97
N ALA A 111 1.45 -7.10 -22.33
CA ALA A 111 1.57 -5.81 -22.97
C ALA A 111 2.93 -5.62 -23.68
N ALA A 112 2.99 -4.70 -24.64
CA ALA A 112 4.24 -4.41 -25.35
C ALA A 112 5.39 -4.12 -24.36
N GLY A 113 6.56 -4.72 -24.61
CA GLY A 113 7.72 -4.65 -23.72
C GLY A 113 7.84 -5.81 -22.73
N TYR A 114 6.79 -6.61 -22.55
CA TYR A 114 6.79 -7.80 -21.70
C TYR A 114 6.83 -9.09 -22.52
N ALA A 115 7.28 -10.17 -21.89
CA ALA A 115 7.22 -11.52 -22.42
C ALA A 115 6.90 -12.51 -21.29
N VAL A 116 6.02 -13.47 -21.56
CA VAL A 116 5.79 -14.58 -20.63
C VAL A 116 7.02 -15.48 -20.64
N ARG A 117 7.63 -15.65 -19.47
CA ARG A 117 8.76 -16.55 -19.25
C ARG A 117 8.29 -17.75 -18.43
N LYS A 118 8.64 -18.95 -18.87
CA LYS A 118 8.52 -20.19 -18.08
C LYS A 118 9.80 -20.36 -17.28
N ASP A 119 9.66 -20.47 -15.97
CA ASP A 119 10.78 -20.52 -15.04
C ASP A 119 11.08 -21.97 -14.61
N PRO A 120 12.37 -22.36 -14.49
CA PRO A 120 12.74 -23.69 -13.98
C PRO A 120 12.17 -24.03 -12.60
N GLU A 121 11.86 -23.02 -11.77
CA GLU A 121 11.23 -23.25 -10.47
C GLU A 121 9.77 -23.71 -10.57
N GLY A 122 9.17 -23.74 -11.76
CA GLY A 122 7.86 -24.37 -12.01
C GLY A 122 6.68 -23.41 -12.05
N PHE A 123 6.93 -22.17 -12.47
CA PHE A 123 5.89 -21.19 -12.73
C PHE A 123 6.12 -20.53 -14.09
N GLN A 124 5.12 -19.80 -14.56
CA GLN A 124 5.29 -18.82 -15.63
C GLN A 124 4.85 -17.44 -15.14
N VAL A 125 5.45 -16.39 -15.68
CA VAL A 125 5.12 -15.00 -15.36
C VAL A 125 5.57 -14.08 -16.49
N ALA A 126 4.84 -13.00 -16.76
CA ALA A 126 5.27 -11.95 -17.66
C ALA A 126 6.30 -11.07 -16.96
N VAL A 127 7.41 -10.84 -17.65
CA VAL A 127 8.50 -9.97 -17.21
C VAL A 127 8.88 -9.07 -18.38
N ALA A 128 9.34 -7.85 -18.09
CA ALA A 128 9.93 -7.00 -19.11
C ALA A 128 11.10 -7.72 -19.82
N LYS A 129 11.19 -7.53 -21.13
CA LYS A 129 12.05 -8.34 -22.02
C LYS A 129 13.53 -8.21 -21.70
N ASP A 130 13.95 -7.06 -21.22
CA ASP A 130 15.32 -6.67 -20.87
C ASP A 130 15.72 -7.00 -19.43
N TRP A 131 14.80 -7.48 -18.60
CA TRP A 131 15.10 -7.77 -17.20
C TRP A 131 15.94 -9.03 -17.01
N GLU A 132 16.91 -8.94 -16.11
CA GLU A 132 17.82 -10.02 -15.74
C GLU A 132 17.18 -10.91 -14.68
N ARG A 133 17.16 -12.22 -14.91
CA ARG A 133 16.76 -13.21 -13.90
C ARG A 133 17.96 -13.55 -13.01
N ARG A 134 17.77 -13.47 -11.69
CA ARG A 134 18.70 -14.02 -10.69
C ARG A 134 18.35 -15.48 -10.36
N PRO A 135 19.34 -16.34 -10.05
CA PRO A 135 19.09 -17.67 -9.53
C PRO A 135 18.19 -17.64 -8.28
N VAL A 136 17.50 -18.75 -8.01
CA VAL A 136 16.76 -18.90 -6.76
C VAL A 136 17.72 -18.77 -5.58
N ASN A 137 17.33 -18.00 -4.56
CA ASN A 137 18.12 -17.80 -3.36
C ASN A 137 17.66 -18.72 -2.21
N ASP A 138 18.35 -18.66 -1.08
CA ASP A 138 18.04 -19.48 0.12
C ASP A 138 16.67 -19.14 0.74
N ALA A 139 16.10 -17.98 0.38
CA ALA A 139 14.74 -17.60 0.76
C ALA A 139 13.68 -18.16 -0.20
N GLY A 140 14.06 -18.94 -1.22
CA GLY A 140 13.14 -19.50 -2.22
C GLY A 140 12.59 -18.47 -3.20
N GLN A 141 13.27 -17.33 -3.35
CA GLN A 141 12.85 -16.24 -4.22
C GLN A 141 13.54 -16.35 -5.58
N VAL A 142 12.76 -16.22 -6.66
CA VAL A 142 13.27 -15.87 -7.98
C VAL A 142 13.08 -14.37 -8.16
N ARG A 143 14.16 -13.67 -8.51
CA ARG A 143 14.17 -12.21 -8.67
C ARG A 143 14.45 -11.85 -10.12
N PHE A 144 13.65 -10.97 -10.69
CA PHE A 144 13.92 -10.33 -11.97
C PHE A 144 14.22 -8.85 -11.72
N LEU A 145 15.36 -8.38 -12.23
CA LEU A 145 15.88 -7.04 -11.97
C LEU A 145 15.88 -6.21 -13.26
N GLY A 146 15.43 -4.96 -13.16
CA GLY A 146 15.50 -3.99 -14.26
C GLY A 146 15.57 -2.56 -13.74
N GLY A 147 16.77 -1.98 -13.75
CA GLY A 147 17.02 -0.65 -13.19
C GLY A 147 16.71 -0.60 -11.69
N ASP A 148 15.90 0.35 -11.27
CA ASP A 148 15.43 0.50 -9.87
C ASP A 148 14.22 -0.40 -9.52
N PHE A 149 13.79 -1.26 -10.44
CA PHE A 149 12.64 -2.12 -10.26
C PHE A 149 13.04 -3.58 -10.09
N GLU A 150 12.22 -4.27 -9.31
CA GLU A 150 12.40 -5.67 -8.99
C GLU A 150 11.06 -6.39 -8.96
N LEU A 151 11.02 -7.57 -9.57
CA LEU A 151 9.92 -8.53 -9.47
C LEU A 151 10.43 -9.75 -8.69
N VAL A 152 9.81 -10.01 -7.55
CA VAL A 152 10.07 -11.16 -6.70
C VAL A 152 8.93 -12.15 -6.87
N VAL A 153 9.29 -13.41 -7.14
CA VAL A 153 8.36 -14.53 -7.17
C VAL A 153 8.82 -15.58 -6.17
N VAL A 154 7.92 -16.00 -5.29
CA VAL A 154 8.14 -17.15 -4.40
C VAL A 154 7.16 -18.24 -4.79
N PRO A 155 7.60 -19.29 -5.52
CA PRO A 155 6.71 -20.31 -6.03
C PRO A 155 6.42 -21.37 -4.96
N GLY A 156 5.48 -21.06 -4.07
CA GLY A 156 4.90 -22.06 -3.18
C GLY A 156 5.74 -22.41 -1.96
N ARG A 157 6.77 -21.64 -1.58
CA ARG A 157 7.69 -21.97 -0.45
C ARG A 157 6.97 -22.42 0.82
N ASP A 158 5.98 -21.66 1.26
CA ASP A 158 5.31 -21.85 2.55
C ASP A 158 3.99 -22.60 2.38
N SER A 159 3.65 -23.52 3.28
CA SER A 159 2.44 -24.34 3.18
C SER A 159 1.30 -23.77 4.03
N VAL A 160 0.06 -23.92 3.59
CA VAL A 160 -1.12 -23.51 4.41
C VAL A 160 -1.28 -24.39 5.65
N LYS A 161 -0.70 -25.59 5.64
CA LYS A 161 -0.70 -26.50 6.79
C LYS A 161 0.11 -25.92 7.95
N ASP A 162 1.25 -25.32 7.63
CA ASP A 162 2.16 -24.76 8.63
C ASP A 162 1.80 -23.30 8.94
N GLU A 163 1.32 -22.56 7.93
CA GLU A 163 1.11 -21.12 8.05
C GLU A 163 -0.34 -20.68 8.28
N GLY A 164 -1.30 -21.59 8.13
CA GLY A 164 -2.73 -21.30 8.14
C GLY A 164 -3.27 -21.00 6.73
N ALA A 165 -4.60 -21.04 6.58
CA ALA A 165 -5.28 -20.89 5.29
C ALA A 165 -5.90 -19.49 5.08
N ASP A 166 -5.57 -18.51 5.92
CA ASP A 166 -5.99 -17.12 5.72
C ASP A 166 -4.86 -16.29 5.09
N PRO A 167 -4.90 -16.03 3.76
CA PRO A 167 -3.90 -15.20 3.09
C PRO A 167 -3.74 -13.79 3.68
N MET A 168 -4.79 -13.19 4.23
CA MET A 168 -4.69 -11.84 4.80
C MET A 168 -3.89 -11.86 6.11
N ALA A 169 -4.15 -12.84 6.97
CA ALA A 169 -3.36 -13.06 8.18
C ALA A 169 -1.91 -13.42 7.85
N TYR A 170 -1.70 -14.26 6.83
CA TYR A 170 -0.37 -14.65 6.36
C TYR A 170 0.44 -13.44 5.87
N GLN A 171 -0.09 -12.67 4.92
CA GLN A 171 0.58 -11.49 4.35
C GLN A 171 0.99 -10.49 5.43
N ARG A 172 0.05 -10.16 6.33
CA ARG A 172 0.30 -9.17 7.38
C ARG A 172 1.36 -9.61 8.38
N ASN A 173 1.34 -10.88 8.79
CA ASN A 173 2.07 -11.31 10.00
C ASN A 173 3.26 -12.22 9.73
N LYS A 174 3.29 -12.93 8.59
CA LYS A 174 4.16 -14.10 8.39
C LYS A 174 5.00 -14.03 7.11
N GLU A 175 4.49 -13.35 6.08
CA GLU A 175 5.19 -13.24 4.81
C GLU A 175 6.57 -12.58 4.97
N ARG A 176 7.63 -13.30 4.63
CA ARG A 176 9.02 -12.88 4.85
C ARG A 176 9.40 -11.69 3.98
N GLU A 177 8.81 -11.62 2.79
CA GLU A 177 9.01 -10.59 1.78
C GLU A 177 8.51 -9.21 2.24
N LEU A 178 7.64 -9.17 3.25
CA LEU A 178 7.16 -7.93 3.89
C LEU A 178 7.85 -7.64 5.23
N LYS A 179 8.89 -8.40 5.60
CA LYS A 179 9.69 -8.11 6.80
C LYS A 179 10.32 -6.71 6.75
N PRO A 180 10.92 -6.24 5.64
CA PRO A 180 11.47 -4.88 5.58
C PRO A 180 10.42 -3.79 5.86
N PHE A 181 9.19 -3.98 5.36
CA PHE A 181 8.06 -3.09 5.66
C PHE A 181 7.71 -3.07 7.16
N ARG A 182 7.67 -4.24 7.80
CA ARG A 182 7.33 -4.38 9.24
C ARG A 182 8.42 -3.86 10.17
N ASP A 183 9.68 -3.97 9.75
CA ASP A 183 10.83 -3.55 10.56
C ASP A 183 11.20 -2.07 10.36
N SER A 184 10.63 -1.41 9.34
CA SER A 184 10.95 -0.01 9.03
C SER A 184 10.35 0.94 10.06
N THR A 185 11.12 1.98 10.43
CA THR A 185 10.66 3.07 11.30
C THR A 185 9.67 4.01 10.61
N TRP A 186 9.62 3.97 9.27
CA TRP A 186 8.67 4.69 8.45
C TRP A 186 8.06 3.76 7.40
N SER A 187 6.77 3.47 7.54
CA SER A 187 6.06 2.64 6.59
C SER A 187 4.56 2.93 6.56
N SER A 188 3.92 2.62 5.44
CA SER A 188 2.48 2.74 5.24
C SER A 188 1.96 1.57 4.40
N ALA A 189 0.76 1.08 4.73
CA ALA A 189 0.05 0.07 3.96
C ALA A 189 -1.31 0.59 3.52
N SER A 190 -1.67 0.30 2.27
CA SER A 190 -2.94 0.68 1.66
C SER A 190 -3.45 -0.43 0.74
N GLY A 191 -4.69 -0.30 0.26
CA GLY A 191 -5.23 -1.22 -0.73
C GLY A 191 -5.29 -2.69 -0.28
N LEU A 192 -5.25 -2.94 1.04
CA LEU A 192 -5.30 -4.29 1.61
C LEU A 192 -6.68 -4.88 1.33
N ARG A 193 -6.72 -5.99 0.60
CA ARG A 193 -7.97 -6.70 0.32
C ARG A 193 -7.74 -8.19 0.19
N ARG A 194 -8.72 -8.94 0.68
CA ARG A 194 -8.83 -10.37 0.43
C ARG A 194 -9.68 -10.58 -0.82
N ILE A 195 -9.28 -11.53 -1.65
CA ILE A 195 -10.02 -11.93 -2.84
C ILE A 195 -10.15 -13.45 -2.81
N ASP A 196 -11.36 -13.94 -3.03
CA ASP A 196 -11.65 -15.37 -3.16
C ASP A 196 -12.22 -15.61 -4.57
N VAL A 197 -11.52 -16.39 -5.39
CA VAL A 197 -11.90 -16.74 -6.77
C VAL A 197 -12.02 -18.27 -6.89
N GLY A 198 -13.25 -18.77 -6.96
CA GLY A 198 -13.50 -20.21 -6.96
C GLY A 198 -12.95 -20.87 -5.69
N LYS A 199 -11.93 -21.73 -5.85
CA LYS A 199 -11.23 -22.39 -4.72
C LYS A 199 -9.93 -21.69 -4.32
N GLN A 200 -9.54 -20.62 -5.02
CA GLN A 200 -8.30 -19.90 -4.78
C GLN A 200 -8.56 -18.67 -3.90
N ALA A 201 -7.87 -18.59 -2.78
CA ALA A 201 -7.88 -17.43 -1.90
C ALA A 201 -6.56 -16.68 -2.02
N MET A 202 -6.62 -15.34 -2.03
CA MET A 202 -5.45 -14.49 -2.07
C MET A 202 -5.63 -13.20 -1.27
N ALA A 203 -4.52 -12.57 -0.90
CA ALA A 203 -4.48 -11.26 -0.27
C ALA A 203 -3.59 -10.34 -1.10
N GLU A 204 -4.11 -9.17 -1.45
CA GLU A 204 -3.36 -8.11 -2.13
C GLU A 204 -3.12 -6.95 -1.18
N GLY A 205 -1.98 -6.29 -1.38
CA GLY A 205 -1.63 -5.09 -0.64
C GLY A 205 -0.69 -4.17 -1.40
N GLN A 206 -0.71 -2.91 -0.97
CA GLN A 206 0.22 -1.88 -1.40
C GLN A 206 0.98 -1.39 -0.17
N PHE A 207 2.30 -1.27 -0.31
CA PHE A 207 3.18 -0.99 0.81
C PHE A 207 4.18 0.09 0.40
N THR A 208 4.48 0.99 1.33
CA THR A 208 5.58 1.96 1.21
C THR A 208 6.44 1.84 2.46
N TRP A 209 7.76 1.84 2.30
CA TRP A 209 8.71 1.91 3.41
C TRP A 209 10.01 2.54 2.97
N GLN A 210 10.85 2.91 3.94
CA GLN A 210 12.21 3.36 3.69
C GLN A 210 13.17 2.16 3.69
N ASP A 211 13.86 1.93 2.57
CA ASP A 211 14.83 0.84 2.40
C ASP A 211 16.11 1.08 3.21
N SER A 212 17.03 0.12 3.21
CA SER A 212 18.30 0.23 3.97
C SER A 212 19.22 1.36 3.51
N SER A 213 18.98 1.94 2.33
CA SER A 213 19.72 3.09 1.81
C SER A 213 19.06 4.44 2.16
N GLY A 214 17.90 4.41 2.81
CA GLY A 214 17.12 5.61 3.12
C GLY A 214 16.16 6.03 2.00
N ARG A 215 16.05 5.27 0.91
CA ARG A 215 15.13 5.58 -0.20
C ARG A 215 13.73 5.06 0.12
N GLU A 216 12.71 5.82 -0.26
CA GLU A 216 11.34 5.34 -0.19
C GLU A 216 11.02 4.45 -1.39
N VAL A 217 10.50 3.26 -1.11
CA VAL A 217 10.05 2.30 -2.12
C VAL A 217 8.54 2.15 -2.06
N TYR A 218 7.93 1.91 -3.22
CA TYR A 218 6.55 1.48 -3.32
C TYR A 218 6.47 0.06 -3.85
N VAL A 219 5.60 -0.73 -3.23
CA VAL A 219 5.51 -2.16 -3.43
C VAL A 219 4.08 -2.58 -3.62
N ARG A 220 3.83 -3.36 -4.68
CA ARG A 220 2.60 -4.12 -4.83
C ARG A 220 2.87 -5.59 -4.59
N ASN A 221 2.01 -6.24 -3.81
CA ASN A 221 2.20 -7.61 -3.38
C ASN A 221 0.88 -8.37 -3.41
N VAL A 222 0.96 -9.64 -3.84
CA VAL A 222 -0.10 -10.62 -3.66
C VAL A 222 0.45 -11.92 -3.10
N ALA A 223 -0.23 -12.46 -2.11
CA ALA A 223 -0.04 -13.82 -1.61
C ALA A 223 -1.25 -14.67 -2.01
N MET A 224 -1.05 -15.66 -2.87
CA MET A 224 -2.07 -16.57 -3.41
C MET A 224 -1.90 -17.97 -2.85
N ILE A 225 -3.00 -18.65 -2.54
CA ILE A 225 -2.98 -20.08 -2.20
C ILE A 225 -3.22 -20.89 -3.47
N ILE A 226 -2.21 -21.63 -3.92
CA ILE A 226 -2.30 -22.55 -5.07
C ILE A 226 -1.86 -23.93 -4.57
N ALA A 227 -2.70 -24.94 -4.79
CA ALA A 227 -2.43 -26.32 -4.35
C ALA A 227 -1.98 -26.45 -2.87
N GLY A 228 -2.57 -25.63 -1.98
CA GLY A 228 -2.26 -25.64 -0.54
C GLY A 228 -0.92 -25.01 -0.15
N ARG A 229 -0.29 -24.25 -1.05
CA ARG A 229 0.94 -23.49 -0.75
C ARG A 229 0.78 -22.02 -1.09
N TYR A 230 1.56 -21.17 -0.43
CA TYR A 230 1.59 -19.73 -0.68
C TYR A 230 2.54 -19.38 -1.81
N HIS A 231 1.97 -18.80 -2.86
CA HIS A 231 2.67 -18.24 -4.00
C HIS A 231 2.66 -16.72 -3.88
N ILE A 232 3.84 -16.10 -3.89
CA ILE A 232 3.98 -14.66 -3.72
C ILE A 232 4.45 -14.06 -5.03
N VAL A 233 3.79 -12.98 -5.45
CA VAL A 233 4.25 -12.09 -6.52
C VAL A 233 4.34 -10.69 -5.94
N GLN A 234 5.55 -10.12 -5.92
CA GLN A 234 5.82 -8.80 -5.37
C GLN A 234 6.61 -7.98 -6.38
N VAL A 235 6.20 -6.73 -6.60
CA VAL A 235 6.96 -5.77 -7.40
C VAL A 235 7.37 -4.62 -6.51
N ILE A 236 8.66 -4.29 -6.54
CA ILE A 236 9.28 -3.22 -5.77
C ILE A 236 9.84 -2.20 -6.76
N GLY A 237 9.66 -0.92 -6.48
CA GLY A 237 10.30 0.16 -7.22
C GLY A 237 10.30 1.48 -6.44
N PRO A 238 10.82 2.57 -7.02
CA PRO A 238 10.83 3.88 -6.38
C PRO A 238 9.42 4.34 -6.03
N GLU A 239 9.26 4.96 -4.85
CA GLU A 239 7.97 5.51 -4.42
C GLU A 239 7.41 6.50 -5.46
N ALA A 240 8.26 7.34 -6.05
CA ALA A 240 7.85 8.32 -7.07
C ALA A 240 7.36 7.71 -8.39
N GLN A 241 7.50 6.40 -8.61
CA GLN A 241 7.14 5.71 -9.86
C GLN A 241 6.07 4.63 -9.64
N ARG A 242 5.06 4.92 -8.80
CA ARG A 242 3.96 4.00 -8.43
C ARG A 242 3.22 3.40 -9.62
N ASP A 243 3.01 4.20 -10.66
CA ASP A 243 2.31 3.76 -11.87
C ASP A 243 3.09 2.68 -12.59
N LYS A 244 4.41 2.82 -12.67
CA LYS A 244 5.27 1.80 -13.30
C LYS A 244 5.31 0.51 -12.48
N VAL A 245 5.41 0.61 -11.14
CA VAL A 245 5.30 -0.56 -10.25
C VAL A 245 3.95 -1.27 -10.46
N THR A 246 2.87 -0.50 -10.58
CA THR A 246 1.52 -1.02 -10.78
C THR A 246 1.38 -1.74 -12.13
N GLU A 247 1.87 -1.13 -13.21
CA GLU A 247 1.89 -1.72 -14.54
C GLU A 247 2.64 -3.08 -14.55
N ILE A 248 3.85 -3.12 -14.00
CA ILE A 248 4.66 -4.36 -13.94
C ILE A 248 3.93 -5.43 -13.12
N TYR A 249 3.36 -5.05 -11.98
CA TYR A 249 2.62 -5.95 -11.10
C TYR A 249 1.41 -6.56 -11.81
N GLU A 250 0.63 -5.77 -12.54
CA GLU A 250 -0.55 -6.25 -13.26
C GLU A 250 -0.18 -7.23 -14.37
N GLN A 251 0.88 -6.96 -15.13
CA GLN A 251 1.38 -7.90 -16.14
C GLN A 251 1.83 -9.23 -15.50
N ALA A 252 2.57 -9.15 -14.40
CA ALA A 252 3.07 -10.34 -13.70
C ALA A 252 1.93 -11.19 -13.15
N VAL A 253 1.01 -10.59 -12.38
CA VAL A 253 -0.10 -11.33 -11.74
C VAL A 253 -1.09 -11.90 -12.77
N ALA A 254 -1.42 -11.16 -13.83
CA ALA A 254 -2.35 -11.63 -14.87
C ALA A 254 -1.86 -12.88 -15.61
N THR A 255 -0.54 -13.10 -15.63
CA THR A 255 0.08 -14.22 -16.37
C THR A 255 0.67 -15.29 -15.46
N TYR A 256 0.64 -15.08 -14.14
CA TYR A 256 1.19 -15.99 -13.16
C TYR A 256 0.41 -17.31 -13.12
N ARG A 257 1.10 -18.42 -13.37
CA ARG A 257 0.53 -19.77 -13.28
C ARG A 257 1.60 -20.75 -12.85
N THR A 258 1.24 -21.78 -12.11
CA THR A 258 2.11 -22.95 -11.89
C THR A 258 2.13 -23.79 -13.17
N VAL A 259 3.30 -24.29 -13.56
CA VAL A 259 3.49 -25.10 -14.79
C VAL A 259 4.12 -26.47 -14.49
N LYS A 260 4.16 -26.86 -13.22
CA LYS A 260 4.50 -28.20 -12.74
C LYS A 260 3.25 -28.90 -12.25
#